data_AF-A0A919H7Q0-F1
#
_entry.id   AF-A0A919H7Q0-F1
#
_cell.length_a   1.000
_cell.length_b   1.000
_cell.length_c   1.000
_cell.angle_alpha   90.00
_cell.angle_beta   90.00
_cell.angle_gamma   90.00
#
_symmetry.space_group_name_H-M   'P 1'
#
loop_
_entity.id
_entity.type
_entity.pdbx_description
1 polymer ?
#
loop_
_entity_poly.entity_id
_entity_poly.type
_entity_poly.pdbx_seq_one_letter_code
_entity_poly.pdbx_strand_id
1 'polypeptide(L)'
;MAAERDRREREPREYREVRDRREYRDLRDREREPRTETPRSTRPRLDQPLTPRRRLLPDYDPDAFGRLSERIARFLGTGRFIVWMTVTVVIWIGWNILAPKPARFDEYPFIFLTLALSLQASYAAPLILLAQNRQADRDRVNLEQDRKRNERSIADTEYLSREVAALRTGLGEVATRDWIRSELEDLARTLEEACAPPRHGDGAGPSADTAGDRRQ
;
A
#
# COMPACT_ATOMS: atom_id res chain seq x y z
N MET A 1 -28.62 22.08 78.93
CA MET A 1 -27.55 21.08 78.77
C MET A 1 -26.69 21.45 77.54
N ALA A 2 -26.34 22.72 77.38
CA ALA A 2 -24.96 23.17 77.55
C ALA A 2 -24.17 22.44 78.65
N ALA A 3 -22.99 21.92 78.27
CA ALA A 3 -21.78 21.71 79.09
C ALA A 3 -20.98 20.45 78.68
N GLU A 4 -20.65 20.27 77.39
CA GLU A 4 -19.61 19.28 77.04
C GLU A 4 -18.93 19.53 75.68
N ARG A 5 -18.91 20.78 75.20
CA ARG A 5 -18.28 21.14 73.92
C ARG A 5 -16.91 21.83 74.05
N ASP A 6 -16.35 21.88 75.26
CA ASP A 6 -15.19 22.73 75.54
C ASP A 6 -13.98 21.97 76.10
N ARG A 7 -13.80 20.70 75.70
CA ARG A 7 -12.70 19.84 76.14
C ARG A 7 -11.94 19.14 75.01
N ARG A 8 -11.96 19.69 73.80
CA ARG A 8 -11.29 19.11 72.61
C ARG A 8 -10.20 19.99 71.98
N GLU A 9 -9.71 21.01 72.68
CA GLU A 9 -8.72 21.95 72.11
C GLU A 9 -7.37 22.00 72.83
N ARG A 10 -6.94 20.92 73.48
CA ARG A 10 -5.59 20.86 74.07
C ARG A 10 -4.85 19.57 73.77
N GLU A 11 -4.81 19.17 72.50
CA GLU A 11 -3.74 18.30 72.01
C GLU A 11 -2.82 19.08 71.06
N PRO A 12 -1.49 19.11 71.33
CA PRO A 12 -0.53 19.78 70.46
C PRO A 12 -0.46 19.08 69.11
N ARG A 13 -0.53 19.86 68.02
CA ARG A 13 -0.61 19.42 66.62
C ARG A 13 0.52 18.50 66.15
N GLU A 14 1.60 18.40 66.92
CA GLU A 14 2.83 17.69 66.58
C GLU A 14 2.69 16.16 66.60
N TYR A 15 1.79 15.60 67.40
CA TYR A 15 1.61 14.13 67.47
C TYR A 15 0.70 13.55 66.38
N ARG A 16 -0.09 14.39 65.68
CA ARG A 16 -0.99 13.93 64.62
C ARG A 16 -0.23 13.55 63.34
N GLU A 17 0.87 14.23 63.03
CA GLU A 17 1.65 13.98 61.81
C GLU A 17 2.49 12.68 61.86
N VAL A 18 2.94 12.28 63.05
CA VAL A 18 3.77 11.07 63.21
C VAL A 18 2.94 9.79 63.13
N ARG A 19 1.67 9.84 63.57
CA ARG A 19 0.72 8.72 63.45
C ARG A 19 0.35 8.47 61.99
N ASP A 20 0.05 9.53 61.25
CA ASP A 20 -0.30 9.44 59.83
C ASP A 20 0.84 8.83 58.99
N ARG A 21 2.09 9.26 59.19
CA ARG A 21 3.23 8.70 58.43
C ARG A 21 3.46 7.21 58.63
N ARG A 22 3.14 6.65 59.80
CA ARG A 22 3.25 5.20 60.03
C ARG A 22 2.13 4.46 59.30
N GLU A 23 0.93 5.02 59.29
CA GLU A 23 -0.24 4.42 58.64
C GLU A 23 -0.11 4.39 57.11
N TYR A 24 0.50 5.41 56.49
CA TYR A 24 0.78 5.39 55.03
C TYR A 24 1.91 4.43 54.62
N ARG A 25 2.87 4.13 55.51
CA ARG A 25 3.97 3.20 55.22
C ARG A 25 3.46 1.76 55.18
N ASP A 26 2.57 1.40 56.10
CA ASP A 26 1.99 0.05 56.16
C ASP A 26 1.05 -0.24 54.98
N LEU A 27 0.40 0.77 54.40
CA LEU A 27 -0.41 0.61 53.19
C LEU A 27 0.45 0.28 51.95
N ARG A 28 1.65 0.89 51.82
CA ARG A 28 2.58 0.60 50.73
C ARG A 28 3.21 -0.79 50.81
N ASP A 29 3.45 -1.30 52.02
CA ASP A 29 4.02 -2.63 52.21
C ASP A 29 2.96 -3.74 52.09
N ARG A 30 1.68 -3.42 52.31
CA ARG A 30 0.56 -4.37 52.09
C ARG A 30 0.16 -4.51 50.61
N GLU A 31 0.50 -3.53 49.77
CA GLU A 31 0.41 -3.64 48.29
C GLU A 31 1.62 -4.33 47.64
N ARG A 32 2.64 -4.74 48.41
CA ARG A 32 3.62 -5.74 47.93
C ARG A 32 3.01 -7.13 48.03
N GLU A 33 2.01 -7.35 47.19
CA GLU A 33 1.70 -8.67 46.67
C GLU A 33 3.01 -9.33 46.19
N PRO A 34 3.24 -10.63 46.48
CA PRO A 34 4.31 -11.36 45.85
C PRO A 34 4.08 -11.23 44.36
N ARG A 35 5.06 -10.67 43.64
CA ARG A 35 5.07 -10.63 42.18
C ARG A 35 4.77 -12.04 41.70
N THR A 36 3.52 -12.29 41.34
CA THR A 36 3.14 -13.43 40.54
C THR A 36 4.03 -13.26 39.33
N GLU A 37 4.94 -14.21 39.12
CA GLU A 37 5.71 -14.29 37.89
C GLU A 37 4.70 -14.15 36.76
N THR A 38 4.69 -12.99 36.13
CA THR A 38 4.00 -12.82 34.87
C THR A 38 4.71 -13.83 33.98
N PRO A 39 4.04 -14.90 33.51
CA PRO A 39 4.68 -15.82 32.61
C PRO A 39 5.13 -14.93 31.46
N ARG A 40 6.46 -14.87 31.25
CA ARG A 40 7.05 -14.09 30.16
C ARG A 40 6.16 -14.35 28.96
N SER A 41 5.49 -13.29 28.49
CA SER A 41 4.66 -13.35 27.30
C SER A 41 5.61 -13.74 26.18
N THR A 42 5.67 -15.03 25.89
CA THR A 42 6.26 -15.58 24.69
C THR A 42 5.36 -15.06 23.58
N ARG A 43 5.65 -13.83 23.12
CA ARG A 43 5.14 -13.35 21.85
C ARG A 43 5.45 -14.47 20.86
N PRO A 44 4.45 -15.09 20.21
CA PRO A 44 4.72 -16.08 19.19
C PRO A 44 5.58 -15.38 18.15
N ARG A 45 6.85 -15.79 18.02
CA ARG A 45 7.70 -15.34 16.92
C ARG A 45 6.93 -15.66 15.64
N LEU A 46 6.63 -14.62 14.87
CA LEU A 46 5.95 -14.69 13.58
C LEU A 46 6.75 -15.44 12.50
N ASP A 47 7.90 -16.01 12.86
CA ASP A 47 8.84 -16.71 11.98
C ASP A 47 8.69 -18.24 12.02
N GLN A 48 7.72 -18.79 12.75
CA GLN A 48 7.39 -20.20 12.65
C GLN A 48 6.22 -20.37 11.69
N PRO A 49 6.40 -21.03 10.52
CA PRO A 49 5.26 -21.42 9.71
C PRO A 49 4.39 -22.33 10.57
N LEU A 50 3.22 -21.85 10.97
CA LEU A 50 2.26 -22.64 11.72
C LEU A 50 1.96 -23.88 10.89
N THR A 51 2.29 -25.05 11.44
CA THR A 51 1.85 -26.33 10.90
C THR A 51 0.33 -26.25 10.71
N PRO A 52 -0.19 -26.54 9.51
CA PRO A 52 -1.58 -26.30 9.19
C PRO A 52 -2.43 -27.18 10.10
N ARG A 53 -3.06 -26.55 11.09
CA ARG A 53 -4.05 -27.17 11.96
C ARG A 53 -5.08 -27.79 11.04
N ARG A 54 -5.08 -29.14 10.97
CA ARG A 54 -5.90 -29.95 10.07
C ARG A 54 -7.34 -29.48 10.18
N ARG A 55 -7.76 -28.63 9.24
CA ARG A 55 -9.11 -28.06 9.20
C ARG A 55 -10.02 -29.21 8.80
N LEU A 56 -10.91 -29.61 9.70
CA LEU A 56 -12.04 -30.50 9.43
C LEU A 56 -13.17 -29.79 8.63
N LEU A 57 -12.85 -28.66 8.00
CA LEU A 57 -13.75 -28.00 7.07
C LEU A 57 -13.59 -28.73 5.74
N PRO A 58 -14.70 -29.11 5.06
CA PRO A 58 -14.63 -29.59 3.69
C PRO A 58 -13.77 -28.63 2.87
N ASP A 59 -12.74 -29.16 2.22
CA ASP A 59 -11.86 -28.40 1.34
C ASP A 59 -12.72 -27.95 0.15
N TYR A 60 -13.29 -26.77 0.26
CA TYR A 60 -14.09 -26.17 -0.79
C TYR A 60 -13.14 -25.77 -1.90
N ASP A 61 -12.98 -26.64 -2.90
CA ASP A 61 -12.06 -26.45 -4.03
C ASP A 61 -12.36 -25.13 -4.74
N PRO A 62 -11.54 -24.08 -4.51
CA PRO A 62 -11.78 -22.77 -5.09
C PRO A 62 -11.54 -22.82 -6.60
N ASP A 63 -10.82 -23.80 -7.15
CA ASP A 63 -10.54 -23.83 -8.58
C ASP A 63 -11.73 -24.37 -9.38
N ALA A 64 -12.47 -25.35 -8.83
CA ALA A 64 -13.69 -25.86 -9.45
C ALA A 64 -14.78 -24.78 -9.58
N PHE A 65 -15.04 -24.03 -8.51
CA PHE A 65 -16.00 -22.94 -8.54
C PHE A 65 -15.53 -21.78 -9.42
N GLY A 66 -14.22 -21.49 -9.45
CA GLY A 66 -13.66 -20.45 -10.32
C GLY A 66 -13.91 -20.72 -11.80
N ARG A 67 -13.70 -21.97 -12.24
CA ARG A 67 -14.00 -22.42 -13.62
C ARG A 67 -15.49 -22.39 -13.93
N LEU A 68 -16.34 -22.74 -12.96
CA LEU A 68 -17.79 -22.67 -13.09
C LEU A 68 -18.26 -21.21 -13.24
N SER A 69 -17.78 -20.31 -12.39
CA SER A 69 -18.08 -18.88 -12.48
C SER A 69 -17.65 -18.27 -13.81
N GLU A 70 -16.47 -18.61 -14.32
CA GLU A 70 -15.99 -18.14 -15.63
C GLU A 70 -16.91 -18.59 -16.78
N ARG A 71 -17.44 -19.82 -16.68
CA ARG A 71 -18.39 -20.35 -17.66
C ARG A 71 -19.75 -19.67 -17.57
N ILE A 72 -20.25 -19.45 -16.34
CA ILE A 72 -21.50 -18.75 -16.07
C ILE A 72 -21.40 -17.28 -16.51
N ALA A 73 -20.30 -16.60 -16.23
CA ALA A 73 -20.08 -15.21 -16.62
C ALA A 73 -20.12 -15.02 -18.15
N ARG A 74 -19.42 -15.88 -18.90
CA ARG A 74 -19.48 -15.87 -20.37
C ARG A 74 -20.87 -16.22 -20.90
N PHE A 75 -21.60 -17.08 -20.19
CA PHE A 75 -22.95 -17.50 -20.57
C PHE A 75 -24.01 -16.41 -20.33
N LEU A 76 -23.97 -15.73 -19.18
CA LEU A 76 -24.89 -14.62 -18.84
C LEU A 76 -24.56 -13.33 -19.58
N GLY A 77 -23.27 -13.06 -19.84
CA GLY A 77 -22.84 -11.86 -20.56
C GLY A 77 -23.17 -11.88 -22.06
N THR A 78 -23.42 -13.05 -22.62
CA THR A 78 -23.84 -13.18 -24.02
C THR A 78 -25.37 -13.25 -24.08
N GLY A 79 -26.04 -12.34 -24.80
CA GLY A 79 -27.52 -12.30 -24.92
C GLY A 79 -28.21 -13.61 -25.38
N ARG A 80 -27.43 -14.63 -25.72
CA ARG A 80 -27.83 -16.02 -25.98
C ARG A 80 -28.63 -16.65 -24.84
N PHE A 81 -28.35 -16.32 -23.58
CA PHE A 81 -29.11 -16.89 -22.45
C PHE A 81 -30.58 -16.49 -22.51
N ILE A 82 -30.85 -15.21 -22.75
CA ILE A 82 -32.22 -14.67 -22.86
C ILE A 82 -32.96 -15.35 -24.00
N VAL A 83 -32.31 -15.47 -25.17
CA VAL A 83 -32.90 -16.16 -26.33
C VAL A 83 -33.27 -17.60 -26.00
N TRP A 84 -32.39 -18.36 -25.35
CA TRP A 84 -32.64 -19.75 -25.00
C TRP A 84 -33.78 -19.90 -23.97
N MET A 85 -33.84 -19.00 -22.98
CA MET A 85 -34.93 -18.94 -22.01
C MET A 85 -36.26 -18.63 -22.67
N THR A 86 -36.32 -17.64 -23.56
CA THR A 86 -37.54 -17.29 -24.30
C THR A 86 -38.02 -18.46 -25.17
N VAL A 87 -37.11 -19.10 -25.90
CA VAL A 87 -37.45 -20.28 -26.72
C VAL A 87 -38.03 -21.40 -25.86
N THR A 88 -37.46 -21.66 -24.69
CA THR A 88 -37.95 -22.70 -23.78
C THR A 88 -39.37 -22.41 -23.29
N VAL A 89 -39.66 -21.16 -22.91
CA VAL A 89 -41.00 -20.73 -22.50
C VAL A 89 -41.99 -20.86 -23.67
N VAL A 90 -41.61 -20.43 -24.88
CA VAL A 90 -42.45 -20.54 -26.08
C VAL A 90 -42.75 -22.01 -26.42
N ILE A 91 -41.75 -22.90 -26.35
CA ILE A 91 -41.93 -24.33 -26.57
C ILE A 91 -42.89 -24.92 -25.52
N TRP A 92 -42.76 -24.53 -24.25
CA TRP A 92 -43.64 -25.02 -23.17
C TRP A 92 -45.11 -24.60 -23.39
N ILE A 93 -45.32 -23.32 -23.72
CA ILE A 93 -46.64 -22.80 -24.03
C ILE A 93 -47.19 -23.49 -25.28
N GLY A 94 -46.38 -23.61 -26.34
CA GLY A 94 -46.75 -24.30 -27.57
C GLY A 94 -47.16 -25.75 -27.34
N TRP A 95 -46.37 -26.50 -26.56
CA TRP A 95 -46.68 -27.87 -26.19
C TRP A 95 -48.03 -27.97 -25.48
N ASN A 96 -48.31 -27.10 -24.50
CA ASN A 96 -49.57 -27.15 -23.75
C ASN A 96 -50.79 -26.71 -24.57
N ILE A 97 -50.63 -25.85 -25.57
CA ILE A 97 -51.72 -25.44 -26.47
C ILE A 97 -52.00 -26.51 -27.54
N LEU A 98 -50.95 -27.04 -28.17
CA LEU A 98 -51.04 -27.98 -29.29
C LEU A 98 -51.31 -29.42 -28.83
N ALA A 99 -51.03 -29.76 -27.56
CA ALA A 99 -51.27 -31.09 -27.03
C ALA A 99 -52.78 -31.43 -26.97
N PRO A 100 -53.16 -32.68 -27.34
CA PRO A 100 -54.50 -33.21 -27.11
C PRO A 100 -54.88 -33.10 -25.62
N LYS A 101 -56.17 -32.86 -25.31
CA LYS A 101 -56.70 -32.73 -23.93
C LYS A 101 -56.13 -33.71 -22.89
N PRO A 102 -55.93 -35.02 -23.17
CA PRO A 102 -55.35 -35.94 -22.19
C PRO A 102 -53.84 -35.80 -21.96
N ALA A 103 -53.11 -35.09 -22.83
CA ALA A 103 -51.66 -34.87 -22.75
C ALA A 103 -51.28 -33.43 -22.35
N ARG A 104 -52.27 -32.59 -22.03
CA ARG A 104 -52.06 -31.24 -21.48
C ARG A 104 -51.60 -31.37 -20.03
N PHE A 105 -50.32 -31.17 -19.80
CA PHE A 105 -49.75 -31.21 -18.45
C PHE A 105 -50.03 -29.91 -17.66
N ASP A 106 -50.18 -28.78 -18.35
CA ASP A 106 -50.29 -27.44 -17.75
C ASP A 106 -51.27 -26.57 -18.56
N GLU A 107 -52.57 -26.68 -18.26
CA GLU A 107 -53.63 -25.88 -18.89
C GLU A 107 -53.67 -24.45 -18.30
N TYR A 108 -54.25 -23.49 -19.02
CA TYR A 108 -54.34 -22.08 -18.57
C TYR A 108 -54.91 -22.02 -17.15
N PRO A 109 -54.20 -21.47 -16.13
CA PRO A 109 -53.20 -20.39 -16.19
C PRO A 109 -51.70 -20.79 -16.09
N PHE A 110 -51.29 -21.98 -16.54
CA PHE A 110 -49.87 -22.44 -16.53
C PHE A 110 -49.22 -22.43 -15.13
N ILE A 111 -49.82 -23.17 -14.18
CA ILE A 111 -49.35 -23.21 -12.79
C ILE A 111 -47.96 -23.83 -12.67
N PHE A 112 -47.64 -24.86 -13.46
CA PHE A 112 -46.33 -25.51 -13.40
C PHE A 112 -45.23 -24.60 -13.92
N LEU A 113 -45.48 -23.89 -15.03
CA LEU A 113 -44.55 -22.89 -15.55
C LEU A 113 -44.28 -21.80 -14.49
N THR A 114 -45.34 -21.33 -13.83
CA THR A 114 -45.24 -20.29 -12.79
C THR A 114 -44.45 -20.78 -11.58
N LEU A 115 -44.71 -22.00 -11.11
CA LEU A 115 -43.98 -22.62 -10.00
C LEU A 115 -42.50 -22.86 -10.35
N ALA A 116 -42.22 -23.29 -11.59
CA ALA A 116 -40.85 -23.47 -12.05
C ALA A 116 -40.09 -22.14 -12.09
N LEU A 117 -40.71 -21.07 -12.61
CA LEU A 117 -40.09 -19.74 -12.68
C LEU A 117 -39.89 -19.11 -11.29
N SER A 118 -40.81 -19.31 -10.34
CA SER A 118 -40.66 -18.81 -8.97
C SER A 118 -39.54 -19.55 -8.22
N LEU A 119 -39.47 -20.88 -8.38
CA LEU A 119 -38.36 -21.68 -7.89
C LEU A 119 -37.04 -21.24 -8.53
N GLN A 120 -37.05 -20.94 -9.84
CA GLN A 120 -35.87 -20.50 -10.56
C GLN A 120 -35.29 -19.21 -9.95
N ALA A 121 -36.14 -18.22 -9.71
CA ALA A 121 -35.71 -16.98 -9.06
C ALA A 121 -35.18 -17.23 -7.64
N SER A 122 -35.84 -18.12 -6.88
CA SER A 122 -35.47 -18.43 -5.50
C SER A 122 -34.09 -19.09 -5.38
N TYR A 123 -33.74 -20.04 -6.27
CA TYR A 123 -32.41 -20.67 -6.24
C TYR A 123 -31.33 -19.79 -6.88
N ALA A 124 -31.69 -18.90 -7.81
CA ALA A 124 -30.74 -18.00 -8.45
C ALA A 124 -30.12 -17.02 -7.43
N ALA A 125 -30.92 -16.47 -6.52
CA ALA A 125 -30.46 -15.51 -5.51
C ALA A 125 -29.25 -16.00 -4.67
N PRO A 126 -29.28 -17.17 -4.00
CA PRO A 126 -28.15 -17.67 -3.23
C PRO A 126 -26.93 -18.02 -4.10
N LEU A 127 -27.15 -18.49 -5.34
CA LEU A 127 -26.06 -18.79 -6.26
C LEU A 127 -25.34 -17.50 -6.71
N ILE A 128 -26.11 -16.45 -6.98
CA ILE A 128 -25.60 -15.12 -7.29
C ILE A 128 -24.84 -14.55 -6.07
N LEU A 129 -25.38 -14.66 -4.86
CA LEU A 129 -24.71 -14.19 -3.64
C LEU A 129 -23.35 -14.88 -3.41
N LEU A 130 -23.27 -16.19 -3.63
CA LEU A 130 -22.01 -16.94 -3.54
C LEU A 130 -21.02 -16.51 -4.63
N ALA A 131 -21.49 -16.27 -5.85
CA ALA A 131 -20.64 -15.75 -6.94
C ALA A 131 -20.12 -14.34 -6.64
N GLN A 132 -20.98 -13.47 -6.07
CA GLN A 132 -20.65 -12.10 -5.72
C GLN A 132 -19.66 -12.00 -4.56
N ASN A 133 -19.83 -12.78 -3.48
CA ASN A 133 -18.88 -12.78 -2.36
C ASN A 133 -17.45 -13.08 -2.82
N ARG A 134 -17.29 -14.02 -3.76
CA ARG A 134 -15.97 -14.33 -4.31
C ARG A 134 -15.44 -13.28 -5.27
N GLN A 135 -16.30 -12.64 -6.07
CA GLN A 135 -15.88 -11.49 -6.88
C GLN A 135 -15.34 -10.39 -5.97
N ALA A 136 -16.05 -10.06 -4.89
CA ALA A 136 -15.62 -9.07 -3.91
C ALA A 136 -14.29 -9.44 -3.24
N ASP A 137 -14.05 -10.72 -2.93
CA ASP A 137 -12.77 -11.19 -2.37
C ASP A 137 -11.61 -11.02 -3.35
N ARG A 138 -11.81 -11.36 -4.63
CA ARG A 138 -10.78 -11.14 -5.68
C ARG A 138 -10.54 -9.66 -5.90
N ASP A 139 -11.61 -8.87 -5.97
CA ASP A 139 -11.53 -7.43 -6.18
C ASP A 139 -10.78 -6.76 -5.02
N ARG A 140 -10.98 -7.23 -3.79
CA ARG A 140 -10.20 -6.77 -2.63
C ARG A 140 -8.71 -7.06 -2.79
N VAL A 141 -8.33 -8.27 -3.19
CA VAL A 141 -6.92 -8.63 -3.41
C VAL A 141 -6.31 -7.79 -4.52
N ASN A 142 -7.02 -7.61 -5.63
CA ASN A 142 -6.58 -6.78 -6.74
C ASN A 142 -6.38 -5.32 -6.29
N LEU A 143 -7.32 -4.76 -5.53
CA LEU A 143 -7.21 -3.40 -4.97
C LEU A 143 -6.01 -3.25 -4.03
N GLU A 144 -5.74 -4.24 -3.18
CA GLU A 144 -4.57 -4.23 -2.30
C GLU A 144 -3.25 -4.30 -3.08
N GLN A 145 -3.21 -5.09 -4.16
CA GLN A 145 -2.05 -5.16 -5.04
C GLN A 145 -1.83 -3.85 -5.81
N ASP A 146 -2.90 -3.26 -6.34
CA ASP A 146 -2.83 -2.00 -7.07
C ASP A 146 -2.40 -0.85 -6.17
N ARG A 147 -2.85 -0.82 -4.90
CA ARG A 147 -2.34 0.13 -3.90
C ARG A 147 -0.84 -0.01 -3.70
N LYS A 148 -0.33 -1.23 -3.49
CA LYS A 148 1.11 -1.48 -3.33
C LYS A 148 1.91 -1.11 -4.58
N ARG A 149 1.36 -1.36 -5.78
CA ARG A 149 1.98 -0.95 -7.04
C ARG A 149 2.03 0.57 -7.16
N ASN A 150 0.95 1.26 -6.81
CA ASN A 150 0.89 2.71 -6.84
C ASN A 150 1.88 3.35 -5.86
N GLU A 151 1.99 2.84 -4.63
CA GLU A 151 2.98 3.29 -3.65
C GLU A 151 4.42 3.15 -4.19
N ARG A 152 4.74 2.01 -4.82
CA ARG A 152 6.05 1.81 -5.47
C ARG A 152 6.26 2.77 -6.64
N SER A 153 5.25 2.94 -7.49
CA SER A 153 5.33 3.86 -8.64
C SER A 153 5.56 5.31 -8.20
N ILE A 154 4.95 5.74 -7.10
CA ILE A 154 5.17 7.07 -6.51
C ILE A 154 6.61 7.16 -6.01
N ALA A 155 7.10 6.16 -5.27
CA ALA A 155 8.48 6.14 -4.78
C ALA A 155 9.52 6.14 -5.92
N ASP A 156 9.28 5.37 -6.99
CA ASP A 156 10.14 5.34 -8.17
C ASP A 156 10.15 6.71 -8.88
N THR A 157 8.98 7.36 -8.97
CA THR A 157 8.87 8.71 -9.56
C THR A 157 9.60 9.74 -8.71
N GLU A 158 9.46 9.69 -7.39
CA GLU A 158 10.21 10.55 -6.48
C GLU A 158 11.72 10.33 -6.62
N TYR A 159 12.16 9.06 -6.67
CA TYR A 159 13.56 8.72 -6.86
C TYR A 159 14.11 9.27 -8.18
N LEU A 160 13.42 9.01 -9.29
CA LEU A 160 13.81 9.54 -10.61
C LEU A 160 13.82 11.07 -10.63
N SER A 161 12.87 11.74 -9.97
CA SER A 161 12.85 13.20 -9.89
C SER A 161 14.07 13.76 -9.13
N ARG A 162 14.47 13.10 -8.04
CA ARG A 162 15.66 13.47 -7.27
C ARG A 162 16.93 13.21 -8.07
N GLU A 163 17.00 12.08 -8.76
CA GLU A 163 18.14 11.73 -9.61
C GLU A 163 18.29 12.72 -10.77
N VAL A 164 17.19 13.08 -11.44
CA VAL A 164 17.19 14.10 -12.50
C VAL A 164 17.60 15.48 -11.97
N ALA A 165 17.14 15.85 -10.77
CA ALA A 165 17.56 17.10 -10.14
C ALA A 165 19.07 17.08 -9.80
N ALA A 166 19.60 15.97 -9.29
CA ALA A 166 21.03 15.80 -9.02
C ALA A 166 21.87 15.85 -10.30
N LEU A 167 21.44 15.14 -11.35
CA LEU A 167 22.05 15.18 -12.68
C LEU A 167 22.04 16.60 -13.27
N ARG A 168 20.93 17.33 -13.12
CA ARG A 168 20.82 18.73 -13.58
C ARG A 168 21.82 19.64 -12.85
N THR A 169 22.00 19.48 -11.55
CA THR A 169 22.98 20.27 -10.78
C THR A 169 24.41 19.92 -11.21
N GLY A 170 24.74 18.63 -11.30
CA GLY A 170 26.07 18.19 -11.74
C GLY A 170 26.41 18.64 -13.16
N LEU A 171 25.46 18.55 -14.10
CA LEU A 171 25.63 19.11 -15.45
C LEU A 171 25.67 20.64 -15.45
N GLY A 172 24.93 21.31 -14.57
CA GLY A 172 24.96 22.76 -14.43
C GLY A 172 26.32 23.29 -13.96
N GLU A 173 27.01 22.56 -13.09
CA GLU A 173 28.36 22.88 -12.63
C GLU A 173 29.41 22.63 -13.73
N VAL A 174 29.32 21.51 -14.46
CA VAL A 174 30.28 21.14 -15.52
C VAL A 174 30.07 21.92 -16.82
N ALA A 175 28.82 22.28 -17.15
CA ALA A 175 28.47 23.09 -18.32
C ALA A 175 28.36 24.59 -17.97
N THR A 176 29.18 25.09 -17.05
CA THR A 176 29.22 26.53 -16.80
C THR A 176 29.71 27.23 -18.08
N ARG A 177 29.00 28.28 -18.52
CA ARG A 177 29.32 29.10 -19.71
C ARG A 177 30.80 29.46 -19.80
N ASP A 178 31.45 29.67 -18.67
CA ASP A 178 32.86 30.06 -18.60
C ASP A 178 33.82 28.89 -18.90
N TRP A 179 33.47 27.64 -18.57
CA TRP A 179 34.27 26.47 -18.96
C TRP A 179 34.15 26.20 -20.46
N ILE A 180 32.92 26.23 -21.01
CA ILE A 180 32.72 26.07 -22.46
C ILE A 180 33.42 27.21 -23.22
N ARG A 181 33.38 28.43 -22.68
CA ARG A 181 34.08 29.58 -23.25
C ARG A 181 35.59 29.40 -23.19
N SER A 182 36.15 28.99 -22.06
CA SER A 182 37.59 28.78 -21.94
C SER A 182 38.06 27.68 -22.88
N GLU A 183 37.30 26.58 -23.00
CA GLU A 183 37.65 25.47 -23.89
C GLU A 183 37.59 25.88 -25.36
N LEU A 184 36.58 26.67 -25.75
CA LEU A 184 36.49 27.24 -27.10
C LEU A 184 37.60 28.25 -27.39
N GLU A 185 37.99 29.08 -26.40
CA GLU A 185 39.12 30.00 -26.54
C GLU A 185 40.45 29.26 -26.65
N ASP A 186 40.64 28.18 -25.91
CA ASP A 186 41.87 27.37 -25.95
C ASP A 186 42.00 26.62 -27.29
N LEU A 187 40.90 26.05 -27.78
CA LEU A 187 40.81 25.49 -29.14
C LEU A 187 41.07 26.55 -30.21
N ALA A 188 40.50 27.75 -30.08
CA ALA A 188 40.72 28.84 -31.02
C ALA A 188 42.19 29.28 -31.06
N ARG A 189 42.82 29.39 -29.89
CA ARG A 189 44.24 29.76 -29.75
C ARG A 189 45.17 28.71 -30.34
N THR A 190 44.84 27.43 -30.14
CA THR A 190 45.59 26.30 -30.72
C THR A 190 45.55 26.33 -32.25
N LEU A 191 44.40 26.66 -32.85
CA LEU A 191 44.27 26.82 -34.30
C LEU A 191 45.02 28.06 -34.83
N GLU A 192 45.03 29.15 -34.06
CA GLU A 192 45.77 30.37 -34.42
C GLU A 192 47.28 30.14 -34.40
N GLU A 193 47.80 29.42 -33.40
CA GLU A 193 49.21 28.99 -33.36
C GLU A 193 49.57 28.02 -34.47
N ALA A 194 48.67 27.10 -34.84
CA ALA A 194 48.87 26.21 -35.99
C ALA A 194 48.88 26.95 -37.34
N CYS A 195 48.27 28.14 -37.41
CA CYS A 195 48.23 28.99 -38.60
C CYS A 195 49.30 30.10 -38.59
N ALA A 196 49.97 30.33 -37.45
CA ALA A 196 50.98 31.38 -37.32
C ALA A 196 52.26 31.05 -38.11
N PRO A 197 52.71 31.91 -39.04
CA PRO A 197 53.92 31.67 -39.81
C PRO A 197 55.16 31.76 -38.91
N PRO A 198 56.24 30.99 -39.19
CA PRO A 198 57.44 30.97 -38.37
C PRO A 198 58.07 32.37 -38.32
N ARG A 199 58.12 32.96 -37.12
CA ARG A 199 58.70 34.29 -36.91
C ARG A 199 60.22 34.22 -37.10
N HIS A 200 60.70 34.81 -38.19
CA HIS A 200 62.12 35.14 -38.36
C HIS A 200 62.45 36.30 -37.41
N GLY A 201 63.53 36.14 -36.64
CA GLY A 201 63.90 37.01 -35.53
C GLY A 201 64.56 38.32 -35.94
N ASP A 202 64.59 39.25 -34.98
CA ASP A 202 65.46 40.43 -34.88
C ASP A 202 65.52 40.73 -33.35
N GLY A 203 66.64 40.93 -32.65
CA GLY A 203 67.92 41.50 -33.06
C GLY A 203 68.10 42.87 -32.41
N ALA A 204 68.35 42.96 -31.10
CA ALA A 204 68.82 44.19 -30.46
C ALA A 204 69.61 43.88 -29.17
N GLY A 205 70.92 44.18 -29.18
CA GLY A 205 71.93 43.71 -28.23
C GLY A 205 72.23 44.62 -27.02
N PRO A 206 73.11 44.18 -26.10
CA PRO A 206 73.49 44.91 -24.90
C PRO A 206 74.79 45.70 -25.10
N SER A 207 74.78 47.02 -24.86
CA SER A 207 75.98 47.87 -24.83
C SER A 207 76.54 47.98 -23.40
N ALA A 208 77.77 47.50 -23.25
CA ALA A 208 78.60 47.56 -22.06
C ALA A 208 79.16 48.97 -21.80
N ASP A 209 79.31 49.35 -20.54
CA ASP A 209 80.20 50.45 -20.13
C ASP A 209 80.92 50.08 -18.82
N THR A 210 82.23 49.88 -18.89
CA THR A 210 83.15 49.62 -17.77
C THR A 210 84.54 50.06 -18.21
N ALA A 211 84.99 51.22 -17.71
CA ALA A 211 86.38 51.65 -17.51
C ALA A 211 86.40 53.19 -17.52
N GLY A 212 86.97 53.93 -16.60
CA GLY A 212 87.73 53.61 -15.40
C GLY A 212 88.19 54.94 -14.82
N ASP A 213 88.35 55.05 -13.51
CA ASP A 213 89.16 56.13 -12.95
C ASP A 213 89.76 55.72 -11.60
N ARG A 214 91.09 55.64 -11.59
CA ARG A 214 91.91 55.56 -10.37
C ARG A 214 93.33 55.94 -10.78
N ARG A 215 93.69 57.23 -10.62
CA ARG A 215 95.06 57.67 -10.28
C ARG A 215 95.09 59.15 -9.86
N GLN A 216 95.68 59.33 -8.69
CA GLN A 216 96.12 60.55 -7.97
C GLN A 216 95.05 61.30 -7.17
#